data_AF-A0A540VZL7-F1
#
_entry.id   AF-A0A540VZL7-F1
#
_cell.length_a   1.000
_cell.length_b   1.000
_cell.length_c   1.000
_cell.angle_alpha   90.00
_cell.angle_beta   90.00
_cell.angle_gamma   90.00
#
_symmetry.space_group_name_H-M   'P 1'
#
loop_
_entity.id
_entity.type
_entity.pdbx_description
1 polymer ?
#
loop_
_entity_poly.entity_id
_entity_poly.type
_entity_poly.pdbx_seq_one_letter_code
_entity_poly.pdbx_strand_id
1 'polypeptide(L)'
;MALGDAGAAIDTARPLLRRRIPAPERQAALWVDLARAFNQQGKLSEGYRALRIAERHAAEDIRRRPDIRELVADMAARDRRGALPGLRQFSRELGVRP
;
A
#
# COMPACT_ATOMS: atom_id res chain seq x y z
N MET A 1 16.04 -3.41 -14.85
CA MET A 1 15.57 -2.14 -15.45
C MET A 1 14.10 -2.02 -15.11
N ALA A 2 13.78 -1.16 -14.16
CA ALA A 2 12.49 -1.06 -13.50
C ALA A 2 11.85 0.30 -13.84
N LEU A 3 10.52 0.33 -13.91
CA LEU A 3 9.65 1.51 -13.95
C LEU A 3 9.68 2.36 -15.23
N GLY A 4 9.62 1.74 -16.42
CA GLY A 4 9.60 2.44 -17.71
C GLY A 4 8.22 2.69 -18.35
N ASP A 5 7.24 1.78 -18.20
CA ASP A 5 6.08 1.78 -19.11
C ASP A 5 4.69 1.74 -18.44
N ALA A 6 4.61 1.84 -17.12
CA ALA A 6 3.31 1.84 -16.42
C ALA A 6 2.65 3.24 -16.35
N GLY A 7 3.38 4.31 -16.70
CA GLY A 7 2.88 5.69 -16.65
C GLY A 7 2.18 6.18 -17.92
N ALA A 8 2.55 5.65 -19.10
CA ALA A 8 2.12 6.21 -20.39
C ALA A 8 0.75 5.68 -20.88
N ALA A 9 0.30 4.52 -20.42
CA ALA A 9 -0.97 3.93 -20.86
C ALA A 9 -2.22 4.52 -20.19
N ILE A 10 -2.07 5.48 -19.26
CA ILE A 10 -3.19 6.03 -18.48
C ILE A 10 -3.85 7.23 -19.19
N ASP A 11 -3.15 7.92 -20.09
CA ASP A 11 -3.68 9.18 -20.65
C ASP A 11 -4.70 8.97 -21.79
N THR A 12 -4.55 7.91 -22.59
CA THR A 12 -5.48 7.59 -23.69
C THR A 12 -6.82 7.01 -23.21
N ALA A 13 -6.92 6.60 -21.94
CA ALA A 13 -8.14 6.01 -21.36
C ALA A 13 -9.01 7.01 -20.58
N ARG A 14 -8.69 8.32 -20.64
CA ARG A 14 -9.31 9.36 -19.82
C ARG A 14 -10.82 9.60 -20.05
N PRO A 15 -11.41 9.46 -21.25
CA PRO A 15 -12.86 9.70 -21.40
C PRO A 15 -13.76 8.51 -21.01
N LEU A 16 -13.23 7.28 -20.89
CA LEU A 16 -14.02 6.09 -20.56
C LEU A 16 -14.13 5.80 -19.04
N LEU A 17 -13.33 6.47 -18.22
CA LEU A 17 -13.22 6.24 -16.76
C LEU A 17 -14.31 6.93 -15.92
N ARG A 18 -15.17 7.78 -16.51
CA ARG A 18 -16.24 8.47 -15.76
C ARG A 18 -17.43 7.59 -15.37
N ARG A 19 -17.52 6.34 -15.87
CA ARG A 19 -18.67 5.45 -15.60
C ARG A 19 -18.38 4.23 -14.73
N ARG A 20 -17.14 3.96 -14.34
CA ARG A 20 -16.73 2.86 -13.44
C ARG A 20 -15.39 3.24 -12.79
N ILE A 21 -15.37 3.69 -11.54
CA ILE A 21 -14.15 4.04 -10.76
C ILE A 21 -13.14 2.86 -10.77
N PRO A 22 -11.79 3.05 -10.92
CA PRO A 22 -11.00 4.11 -10.24
C PRO A 22 -9.65 4.65 -10.77
N ALA A 23 -9.42 5.95 -10.53
CA ALA A 23 -8.10 6.55 -10.37
C ALA A 23 -7.47 6.41 -8.95
N PRO A 24 -8.22 6.47 -7.83
CA PRO A 24 -7.63 6.41 -6.49
C PRO A 24 -6.98 5.05 -6.17
N GLU A 25 -7.57 3.94 -6.60
CA GLU A 25 -7.02 2.59 -6.35
C GLU A 25 -5.68 2.37 -7.06
N ARG A 26 -5.45 2.97 -8.25
CA ARG A 26 -4.13 2.92 -8.91
C ARG A 26 -3.08 3.69 -8.12
N GLN A 27 -3.44 4.86 -7.61
CA GLN A 27 -2.55 5.66 -6.79
C GLN A 27 -2.23 4.94 -5.47
N ALA A 28 -3.23 4.30 -4.87
CA ALA A 28 -3.06 3.46 -3.69
C ALA A 28 -2.14 2.25 -3.97
N ALA A 29 -2.30 1.58 -5.12
CA ALA A 29 -1.44 0.48 -5.53
C ALA A 29 0.04 0.90 -5.65
N LEU A 30 0.33 2.04 -6.27
CA LEU A 30 1.69 2.58 -6.36
C LEU A 30 2.33 2.81 -4.98
N TRP A 31 1.56 3.35 -4.03
CA TRP A 31 2.03 3.54 -2.65
C TRP A 31 2.24 2.22 -1.91
N VAL A 32 1.42 1.19 -2.18
CA VAL A 32 1.62 -0.17 -1.65
C VAL A 32 2.91 -0.79 -2.20
N ASP A 33 3.19 -0.64 -3.49
CA ASP A 33 4.44 -1.11 -4.10
C ASP A 33 5.67 -0.41 -3.50
N LEU A 34 5.58 0.90 -3.28
CA LEU A 34 6.61 1.65 -2.57
C LEU A 34 6.80 1.15 -1.13
N ALA A 35 5.70 0.86 -0.43
CA ALA A 35 5.77 0.29 0.92
C ALA A 35 6.48 -1.08 0.94
N ARG A 36 6.21 -1.92 -0.06
CA ARG A 36 6.89 -3.22 -0.24
C ARG A 36 8.38 -3.03 -0.49
N ALA A 37 8.77 -2.08 -1.34
CA ALA A 37 10.18 -1.77 -1.59
C ALA A 37 10.90 -1.27 -0.32
N PHE A 38 10.28 -0.37 0.45
CA PHE A 38 10.84 0.10 1.72
C PHE A 38 10.97 -1.02 2.75
N ASN A 39 9.98 -1.91 2.85
CA ASN A 39 10.05 -3.07 3.72
C ASN A 39 11.23 -3.99 3.36
N GLN A 40 11.45 -4.27 2.07
CA GLN A 40 12.60 -5.07 1.62
C GLN A 40 13.95 -4.41 1.97
N GLN A 41 14.01 -3.08 1.97
CA GLN A 41 15.20 -2.31 2.39
C GLN A 41 15.35 -2.18 3.92
N GLY A 42 14.44 -2.74 4.72
CA GLY A 42 14.44 -2.60 6.19
C GLY A 42 13.96 -1.23 6.69
N LYS A 43 13.44 -0.37 5.81
CA LYS A 43 12.94 0.97 6.11
C LYS A 43 11.47 0.94 6.51
N LEU A 44 11.17 0.32 7.66
CA LEU A 44 9.79 0.09 8.11
C LEU A 44 8.99 1.38 8.33
N SER A 45 9.64 2.47 8.77
CA SER A 45 9.01 3.77 8.99
C SER A 45 8.48 4.39 7.69
N GLU A 46 9.30 4.39 6.63
CA GLU A 46 8.91 4.85 5.30
C GLU A 46 7.86 3.92 4.68
N GLY A 47 7.98 2.61 4.87
CA GLY A 47 6.99 1.63 4.43
C GLY A 47 5.62 1.87 5.06
N TYR A 48 5.59 2.12 6.36
CA TYR A 48 4.36 2.46 7.08
C TYR A 48 3.75 3.78 6.60
N ARG A 49 4.57 4.81 6.35
CA ARG A 49 4.08 6.09 5.83
C ARG A 49 3.45 5.92 4.45
N ALA A 50 4.07 5.14 3.57
CA ALA A 50 3.54 4.85 2.24
C ALA A 50 2.19 4.12 2.32
N LEU A 51 2.04 3.11 3.19
CA LEU A 51 0.75 2.44 3.42
C LEU A 51 -0.35 3.40 3.91
N ARG A 52 -0.02 4.34 4.80
CA ARG A 52 -0.99 5.33 5.27
C ARG A 52 -1.44 6.29 4.19
N ILE A 53 -0.57 6.62 3.24
CA ILE A 53 -0.95 7.41 2.07
C ILE A 53 -1.85 6.57 1.15
N ALA A 54 -1.50 5.30 0.92
CA ALA A 54 -2.34 4.37 0.16
C ALA A 54 -3.76 4.23 0.74
N GLU A 55 -3.86 4.07 2.07
CA GLU A 55 -5.15 4.00 2.77
C GLU A 55 -5.97 5.29 2.60
N ARG A 56 -5.35 6.47 2.64
CA ARG A 56 -6.06 7.73 2.40
C ARG A 56 -6.63 7.84 1.00
N HIS A 57 -6.01 7.21 0.01
CA HIS A 57 -6.50 7.20 -1.37
C HIS A 57 -7.62 6.19 -1.59
N ALA A 58 -7.52 4.99 -1.01
CA ALA A 58 -8.48 3.91 -1.27
C ALA A 58 -8.69 2.97 -0.08
N ALA A 59 -9.14 3.49 1.07
CA ALA A 59 -9.29 2.70 2.30
C ALA A 59 -10.08 1.40 2.11
N GLU A 60 -11.18 1.43 1.35
CA GLU A 60 -12.01 0.24 1.06
C GLU A 60 -11.26 -0.83 0.25
N ASP A 61 -10.49 -0.44 -0.78
CA ASP A 61 -9.68 -1.37 -1.60
C ASP A 61 -8.54 -1.96 -0.78
N ILE A 62 -7.85 -1.10 -0.03
CA ILE A 62 -6.74 -1.47 0.84
C ILE A 62 -7.16 -2.51 1.89
N ARG A 63 -8.35 -2.32 2.48
CA ARG A 63 -8.90 -3.23 3.48
C ARG A 63 -9.37 -4.56 2.89
N ARG A 64 -9.84 -4.57 1.63
CA ARG A 64 -10.36 -5.77 0.96
C ARG A 64 -9.27 -6.64 0.35
N ARG A 65 -8.09 -6.07 0.04
CA ARG A 65 -7.00 -6.79 -0.60
C ARG A 65 -6.18 -7.65 0.37
N PRO A 66 -6.07 -8.97 0.14
CA PRO A 66 -5.31 -9.87 1.01
C PRO A 66 -3.80 -9.59 0.94
N ASP A 67 -3.26 -9.21 -0.21
CA ASP A 67 -1.83 -8.96 -0.42
C ASP A 67 -1.27 -7.86 0.51
N ILE A 68 -2.12 -6.89 0.85
CA ILE A 68 -1.74 -5.77 1.73
C ILE A 68 -1.75 -6.22 3.18
N ARG A 69 -2.71 -7.07 3.55
CA ARG A 69 -2.76 -7.68 4.88
C ARG A 69 -1.48 -8.49 5.13
N GLU A 70 -1.04 -9.28 4.15
CA GLU A 70 0.21 -10.02 4.22
C GLU A 70 1.44 -9.09 4.32
N LEU A 71 1.46 -8.01 3.54
CA LEU A 71 2.55 -7.02 3.60
C LEU A 71 2.63 -6.34 4.99
N VAL A 72 1.49 -6.00 5.59
CA VAL A 72 1.42 -5.44 6.94
C VAL A 72 1.82 -6.47 8.00
N ALA A 73 1.43 -7.74 7.82
CA ALA A 73 1.87 -8.84 8.69
C ALA A 73 3.39 -8.99 8.68
N ASP A 74 4.00 -9.03 7.49
CA ASP A 74 5.45 -9.16 7.32
C ASP A 74 6.20 -7.97 7.93
N MET A 75 5.73 -6.74 7.68
CA MET A 75 6.30 -5.56 8.31
C MET A 75 6.18 -5.61 9.85
N ALA A 76 5.04 -6.06 10.38
CA ALA A 76 4.83 -6.18 11.83
C ALA A 76 5.72 -7.27 12.45
N ALA A 77 5.90 -8.40 11.77
CA ALA A 77 6.79 -9.48 12.18
C ALA A 77 8.26 -9.06 12.15
N ARG A 78 8.63 -8.13 11.25
CA ARG A 78 9.95 -7.50 11.17
C ARG A 78 10.17 -6.45 12.26
N ASP A 79 9.13 -5.74 12.69
CA ASP A 79 9.17 -4.78 13.81
C ASP A 79 9.19 -5.47 15.19
N ARG A 80 10.07 -6.48 15.38
CA ARG A 80 10.15 -7.27 16.64
C ARG A 80 10.46 -6.42 17.88
N ARG A 81 11.17 -5.31 17.70
CA ARG A 81 11.52 -4.37 18.79
C ARG A 81 10.38 -3.43 19.16
N GLY A 82 9.32 -3.47 18.39
CA GLY A 82 8.18 -2.62 18.59
C GLY A 82 8.47 -1.13 18.37
N ALA A 83 9.35 -0.78 17.44
CA ALA A 83 9.72 0.61 17.18
C ALA A 83 8.56 1.41 16.56
N LEU A 84 7.60 0.74 15.92
CA LEU A 84 6.47 1.36 15.22
C LEU A 84 5.12 0.97 15.84
N PRO A 85 4.67 1.65 16.91
CA PRO A 85 3.36 1.39 17.49
C PRO A 85 2.21 1.61 16.49
N GLY A 86 2.36 2.56 15.56
CA GLY A 86 1.36 2.81 14.51
C GLY A 86 1.19 1.65 13.52
N LEU A 87 2.25 0.89 13.26
CA LEU A 87 2.18 -0.30 12.40
C LEU A 87 1.43 -1.45 13.09
N ARG A 88 1.66 -1.65 14.39
CA ARG A 88 0.89 -2.61 15.22
C ARG A 88 -0.58 -2.25 15.36
N GLN A 89 -0.89 -0.96 15.47
CA GLN A 89 -2.28 -0.52 15.48
C GLN A 89 -2.93 -0.79 14.12
N PHE A 90 -2.24 -0.44 13.04
CA PHE A 90 -2.74 -0.65 11.69
C PHE A 90 -2.93 -2.14 11.34
N SER A 91 -2.03 -3.02 11.79
CA SER A 91 -2.22 -4.47 11.62
C SER A 91 -3.47 -4.97 12.35
N ARG A 92 -3.74 -4.47 13.57
CA ARG A 92 -4.97 -4.78 14.31
C ARG A 92 -6.22 -4.25 13.63
N GLU A 93 -6.20 -3.03 13.09
CA GLU A 93 -7.32 -2.44 12.35
C GLU A 93 -7.67 -3.24 11.09
N LEU A 94 -6.66 -3.80 10.42
CA LEU A 94 -6.83 -4.68 9.27
C LEU A 94 -7.20 -6.12 9.66
N GLY A 95 -7.32 -6.44 10.95
CA GLY A 95 -7.59 -7.79 11.45
C GLY A 95 -6.44 -8.77 11.23
N VAL A 96 -5.24 -8.26 10.96
CA VAL A 96 -4.04 -9.05 10.71
C VAL A 96 -3.37 -9.36 12.04
N ARG A 97 -3.26 -10.66 12.34
CA ARG A 97 -2.52 -11.13 13.51
C ARG A 97 -1.06 -11.33 13.10
N PRO A 98 -0.10 -10.65 13.75
CA PRO A 98 1.33 -10.96 13.59
C PRO A 98 1.66 -12.34 14.17
#